data_AF-A0A7G2MND5-F1
#
_entry.id   AF-A0A7G2MND5-F1
#
_cell.length_a   1.000
_cell.length_b   1.000
_cell.length_c   1.000
_cell.angle_alpha   90.00
_cell.angle_beta   90.00
_cell.angle_gamma   90.00
#
_symmetry.space_group_name_H-M   'P 1'
#
loop_
_entity.id
_entity.type
_entity.pdbx_description
1 polymer ?
#
loop_
_entity_poly.entity_id
_entity_poly.type
_entity_poly.pdbx_seq_one_letter_code
_entity_poly.pdbx_strand_id
1 'polypeptide(L)' 'MFLVNVKEALGYTHEQTLNSSYALITGMLQEYAYMCNERNKALYGEEDDEEEFEWVELVDFTTSEARRYKKYNNAKNKI' A
#
# COMPACT_ATOMS: atom_id res chain seq x y z
N MET A 1 -12.24 -14.59 0.79
CA MET A 1 -12.17 -15.78 -0.09
C MET A 1 -10.94 -16.67 0.21
N PHE A 2 -10.33 -16.59 1.39
CA PHE A 2 -9.10 -17.34 1.68
C PHE A 2 -9.29 -18.86 1.71
N LEU A 3 -10.27 -19.36 2.48
CA LEU A 3 -10.52 -20.79 2.60
C LEU A 3 -10.92 -21.47 1.27
N VAL A 4 -11.52 -20.71 0.34
CA VAL A 4 -11.86 -21.22 -1.00
C VAL A 4 -10.61 -21.38 -1.86
N ASN A 5 -9.71 -20.41 -1.83
CA ASN A 5 -8.45 -20.48 -2.57
C ASN A 5 -7.55 -21.61 -2.04
N VAL A 6 -7.53 -21.82 -0.72
CA VAL A 6 -6.76 -22.90 -0.10
C VAL A 6 -7.33 -24.27 -0.46
N LYS A 7 -8.66 -24.40 -0.42
CA LYS A 7 -9.40 -25.59 -0.89
C LYS A 7 -9.03 -25.94 -2.32
N GLU A 8 -9.03 -24.95 -3.22
CA GLU A 8 -8.70 -25.14 -4.63
C GLU A 8 -7.21 -25.45 -4.85
N ALA A 9 -6.29 -24.78 -4.14
CA ALA A 9 -4.86 -24.98 -4.29
C ALA A 9 -4.37 -26.34 -3.77
N LEU A 10 -4.91 -26.81 -2.65
CA LEU A 10 -4.51 -28.07 -2.01
C LEU A 10 -5.43 -29.25 -2.33
N GLY A 11 -6.57 -29.01 -2.98
CA GLY A 11 -7.60 -30.02 -3.22
C GLY A 11 -8.31 -30.50 -1.95
N TYR A 12 -8.24 -29.73 -0.87
CA TYR A 12 -8.82 -30.10 0.43
C TYR A 12 -10.31 -29.79 0.49
N THR A 13 -11.04 -30.45 1.39
CA THR A 13 -12.39 -29.99 1.77
C THR A 13 -12.29 -28.82 2.73
N HIS A 14 -13.38 -28.08 2.92
CA HIS A 14 -13.39 -26.91 3.81
C HIS A 14 -12.99 -27.26 5.25
N GLU A 15 -13.42 -28.43 5.72
CA GLU A 15 -13.11 -28.96 7.05
C GLU A 15 -11.63 -29.37 7.17
N GLN A 16 -11.05 -29.95 6.12
CA GLN A 16 -9.62 -30.26 6.08
C GLN A 16 -8.74 -29.00 6.03
N THR A 17 -9.20 -27.95 5.35
CA THR A 17 -8.54 -26.64 5.39
C THR A 17 -8.55 -26.04 6.79
N LEU A 18 -9.66 -26.16 7.54
CA LEU A 18 -9.76 -25.69 8.92
C LEU A 18 -8.89 -26.51 9.89
N ASN A 19 -8.80 -27.82 9.65
CA ASN A 19 -7.96 -28.74 10.43
C ASN A 19 -6.49 -28.76 9.99
N SER A 20 -6.10 -27.89 9.05
CA SER A 20 -4.71 -27.80 8.59
C SER A 20 -3.80 -27.24 9.68
N SER A 21 -2.51 -27.57 9.61
CA SER A 21 -1.55 -27.07 10.60
C SER A 21 -1.51 -25.54 10.59
N TYR A 22 -1.40 -24.94 11.77
CA TYR A 22 -1.35 -23.49 11.92
C TYR A 22 -0.25 -22.84 11.06
N ALA A 23 0.90 -23.51 10.94
CA ALA A 23 2.00 -23.07 10.08
C ALA A 23 1.60 -23.01 8.60
N LEU A 24 0.85 -24.01 8.10
CA LEU A 24 0.36 -24.04 6.72
C LEU A 24 -0.65 -22.91 6.47
N ILE A 25 -1.62 -22.74 7.38
CA ILE A 25 -2.62 -21.67 7.28
C ILE A 25 -1.94 -20.29 7.27
N THR A 26 -0.95 -20.10 8.15
CA THR A 26 -0.21 -18.83 8.26
C THR A 26 0.58 -18.54 6.98
N GLY A 27 1.31 -19.54 6.45
CA GLY A 27 2.05 -19.37 5.20
C GLY A 27 1.14 -18.99 4.03
N MET A 28 -0.03 -19.62 3.91
CA MET A 28 -0.98 -19.28 2.85
C MET A 28 -1.60 -17.90 3.02
N LEU A 29 -1.85 -17.44 4.25
CA LEU A 29 -2.33 -16.08 4.51
C LEU A 29 -1.28 -15.03 4.12
N GLN A 30 0.00 -15.32 4.38
CA GLN A 30 1.10 -14.44 4.00
C GLN A 30 1.22 -14.32 2.47
N GLU A 31 1.17 -15.44 1.75
CA GLU A 31 1.18 -15.45 0.28
C GLU A 31 -0.02 -14.69 -0.30
N TYR A 32 -1.21 -14.90 0.27
CA TYR A 32 -2.40 -14.16 -0.15
C TYR A 32 -2.25 -12.65 0.07
N ALA A 33 -1.74 -12.24 1.24
CA ALA A 33 -1.48 -10.83 1.53
C ALA A 33 -0.44 -10.23 0.57
N TYR A 34 0.64 -10.97 0.27
CA TYR A 34 1.65 -10.55 -0.69
C TYR A 34 1.05 -10.34 -2.08
N MET A 35 0.28 -11.30 -2.60
CA MET A 35 -0.39 -11.16 -3.89
C MET A 35 -1.35 -9.98 -3.94
N CYS A 36 -2.11 -9.75 -2.86
CA CYS A 36 -2.99 -8.60 -2.76
C CYS A 36 -2.20 -7.29 -2.79
N ASN A 37 -1.07 -7.21 -2.07
CA ASN A 37 -0.21 -6.05 -2.07
C ASN A 37 0.40 -5.80 -3.45
N GLU A 38 0.94 -6.82 -4.11
CA GLU A 38 1.50 -6.70 -5.47
C GLU A 38 0.43 -6.26 -6.48
N ARG A 39 -0.78 -6.84 -6.41
CA ARG A 39 -1.89 -6.41 -7.25
C ARG A 39 -2.27 -4.96 -6.97
N ASN A 40 -2.29 -4.55 -5.70
CA ASN A 40 -2.63 -3.18 -5.33
C ASN A 40 -1.54 -2.20 -5.79
N LYS A 41 -0.24 -2.55 -5.67
CA LYS A 41 0.86 -1.77 -6.24
C LYS A 41 0.73 -1.62 -7.76
N ALA A 42 0.37 -2.68 -8.46
CA ALA A 42 0.16 -2.62 -9.91
C ALA A 42 -1.05 -1.77 -10.32
N LEU A 43 -2.12 -1.74 -9.52
CA LEU A 43 -3.36 -1.03 -9.83
C LEU A 43 -3.37 0.43 -9.38
N TYR A 44 -2.76 0.72 -8.23
CA TYR A 44 -2.81 2.02 -7.57
C TYR A 44 -1.45 2.75 -7.57
N GLY A 45 -0.41 2.12 -8.14
CA GLY A 45 0.98 2.55 -7.93
C GLY A 45 1.47 2.12 -6.55
N GLU A 46 2.77 2.22 -6.29
CA GLU A 46 3.17 2.44 -4.91
C GLU A 46 2.51 3.76 -4.50
N GLU A 47 1.86 3.82 -3.34
CA GLU A 47 1.60 5.11 -2.71
C GLU A 47 3.00 5.69 -2.50
N ASP A 48 3.47 6.46 -3.48
CA ASP A 48 4.56 7.39 -3.29
C ASP A 48 4.03 8.35 -2.23
N ASP A 49 4.29 7.98 -0.98
CA ASP A 49 4.42 8.87 0.16
C ASP A 49 5.62 9.81 -0.05
N GLU A 50 6.13 10.00 -1.29
CA GLU A 50 6.75 11.25 -1.71
C GLU A 50 5.67 12.34 -1.78
N GLU A 51 5.30 12.75 -0.56
CA GLU A 51 4.63 13.98 -0.21
C GLU A 51 4.79 15.04 -1.31
N GLU A 52 3.64 15.41 -1.87
CA GLU A 52 3.35 16.34 -2.96
C GLU A 52 3.84 17.79 -2.66
N PHE A 53 5.13 17.97 -2.37
CA PHE A 53 5.73 19.27 -2.13
C PHE A 53 6.98 19.52 -2.96
N GLU A 54 7.02 20.72 -3.54
CA GLU A 54 8.17 21.25 -4.25
C GLU A 54 8.95 22.19 -3.32
N TRP A 55 10.28 22.06 -3.26
CA TRP A 55 11.10 23.05 -2.58
C TRP A 55 11.23 24.30 -3.45
N VAL A 56 10.69 25.42 -3.00
CA VAL A 56 10.77 26.70 -3.71
C VAL A 56 11.59 27.68 -2.89
N GLU A 57 12.54 28.34 -3.54
CA GLU A 57 13.32 29.42 -2.94
C GLU A 57 12.60 30.75 -3.18
N LEU A 58 12.19 31.40 -2.10
CA LEU A 58 11.51 32.70 -2.13
C LEU A 58 12.28 33.69 -1.28
N VAL A 59 12.40 34.91 -1.78
CA VAL A 59 12.95 36.02 -1.01
C VAL A 59 11.91 36.45 0.01
N ASP A 60 12.30 36.42 1.29
CA ASP A 60 11.47 36.89 2.39
C ASP A 60 11.26 38.41 2.24
N PHE A 61 10.00 38.84 2.13
CA PHE A 61 9.66 40.25 1.94
C PHE A 61 10.06 41.13 3.12
N THR A 62 10.29 40.54 4.31
CA THR A 62 10.65 41.28 5.52
C THR A 62 12.16 41.39 5.71
N THR A 63 12.92 40.34 5.41
CA THR A 63 14.37 40.32 5.62
C THR A 63 15.18 40.51 4.33
N SER A 64 14.53 40.43 3.16
CA SER A 64 15.18 40.40 1.83
C SER A 64 16.17 39.24 1.64
N GLU A 65 16.12 38.22 2.49
CA GLU A 65 16.96 37.03 2.41
C GLU A 65 16.23 35.90 1.68
N ALA A 66 16.96 35.12 0.89
CA ALA A 66 16.40 33.93 0.24
C ALA A 66 16.22 32.80 1.27
N ARG A 67 15.00 32.27 1.36
CA ARG A 67 14.65 31.13 2.22
C ARG A 67 13.93 30.06 1.42
N ARG A 68 14.17 28.79 1.79
CA ARG A 68 13.53 27.63 1.17
C ARG A 68 12.20 27.32 1.86
N TYR A 69 11.13 27.22 1.08
CA TYR A 69 9.79 26.89 1.55
C TYR A 69 9.30 25.60 0.89
N LYS A 70 8.53 24.80 1.64
CA LYS A 70 7.79 23.66 1.08
C LYS A 70 6.50 24.18 0.45
N LYS A 71 6.36 24.06 -0.86
CA LYS A 71 5.14 24.40 -1.60
C LYS A 71 4.34 23.12 -1.81
N TYR A 72 3.25 22.99 -1.06
CA TYR A 72 2.30 21.90 -1.24
C TYR A 72 1.39 22.21 -2.43
N ASN A 73 1.24 21.28 -3.37
CA ASN A 73 0.19 21.40 -4.37
C ASN A 73 -1.15 21.14 -3.68
N ASN A 74 -2.13 21.99 -4.00
CA ASN A 74 -3.40 22.04 -3.30
C ASN A 74 -4.15 20.71 -3.48
N ALA A 75 -4.60 20.09 -2.37
CA ALA A 75 -5.41 18.88 -2.34
C ALA A 75 -6.82 19.10 -2.92
N LYS A 76 -6.89 19.40 -4.23
CA LYS A 76 -8.14 19.57 -4.98
C LYS A 76 -8.13 18.67 -6.20
N ASN A 77 -8.47 17.39 -5.98
CA ASN A 77 -9.23 16.59 -6.94
C ASN A 77 -9.90 15.36 -6.29
N LYS A 78 -10.47 15.54 -5.09
CA LYS A 78 -11.44 14.60 -4.50
C LYS A 78 -12.61 15.37 -3.88
N ILE A 79 -13.51 15.87 -4.73
CA ILE A 79 -14.93 16.13 -4.40
C ILE A 79 -15.74 15.43 -5.48
#